data_AF-A0A953IIG5-F1
#
_entry.id   AF-A0A953IIG5-F1
#
_cell.length_a   1.000
_cell.length_b   1.000
_cell.length_c   1.000
_cell.angle_alpha   90.00
_cell.angle_beta   90.00
_cell.angle_gamma   90.00
#
_symmetry.space_group_name_H-M   'P 1'
#
loop_
_entity.id
_entity.type
_entity.pdbx_description
1 polymer ?
#
loop_
_entity_poly.entity_id
_entity_poly.type
_entity_poly.pdbx_seq_one_letter_code
_entity_poly.pdbx_strand_id
1 'polypeptide(L)' 'LDSATYGACRGSGVLEKTATGWKIAQYNLSIPIPNDLAKELVTRIRAATPAP' A
#
# COMPACT_ATOMS: atom_id res chain seq x y z
N LEU A 1 11.97 -5.62 9.06
CA LEU A 1 10.66 -5.13 8.56
C LEU A 1 10.77 -5.01 7.03
N ASP A 2 11.32 -6.06 6.41
CA ASP A 2 11.91 -5.98 5.07
C ASP A 2 11.34 -7.11 4.25
N SER A 3 10.56 -6.76 3.22
CA SER A 3 10.09 -7.72 2.24
C SER A 3 11.14 -7.80 1.12
N ALA A 4 11.59 -9.01 0.78
CA ALA A 4 12.63 -9.24 -0.23
C ALA A 4 12.29 -8.67 -1.63
N THR A 5 11.01 -8.39 -1.89
CA THR A 5 10.50 -7.87 -3.16
C THR A 5 10.03 -6.42 -3.09
N TYR A 6 9.68 -5.90 -1.92
CA TYR A 6 9.01 -4.59 -1.76
C TYR A 6 9.73 -3.61 -0.81
N GLY A 7 10.87 -3.99 -0.23
CA GLY A 7 11.60 -3.14 0.71
C GLY A 7 10.86 -2.95 2.05
N ALA A 8 11.07 -1.81 2.70
CA ALA A 8 10.43 -1.48 3.96
C ALA A 8 8.93 -1.26 3.77
N CYS A 9 8.09 -2.21 4.16
CA CYS A 9 6.64 -2.12 4.00
C CYS A 9 5.95 -1.93 5.35
N ARG A 10 5.02 -0.98 5.43
CA ARG A 10 4.16 -0.82 6.61
C ARG A 10 2.74 -1.26 6.26
N GLY A 11 2.38 -2.45 6.74
CA GLY A 11 0.99 -2.89 6.77
C GLY A 11 0.25 -2.12 7.86
N SER A 12 -0.89 -1.54 7.51
CA SER A 12 -1.84 -0.97 8.47
C SER A 12 -3.25 -1.41 8.08
N GLY A 13 -4.14 -1.56 9.05
CA GLY A 13 -5.48 -2.05 8.76
C GLY A 13 -6.42 -1.84 9.92
N VAL A 14 -7.71 -2.02 9.64
CA VAL A 14 -8.78 -1.94 10.61
C VAL A 14 -9.37 -3.33 10.79
N LEU A 15 -9.51 -3.73 12.05
CA LEU A 15 -10.20 -4.95 12.44
C LEU A 15 -11.54 -4.57 13.06
N GLU A 16 -12.60 -5.24 12.65
CA GLU A 16 -13.92 -5.13 13.24
C GLU A 16 -14.16 -6.28 14.22
N LYS A 17 -14.59 -5.96 15.44
CA LYS A 17 -14.93 -6.96 16.45
C LYS A 17 -16.37 -7.43 16.24
N THR A 18 -16.55 -8.67 15.85
CA THR A 18 -17.86 -9.31 15.69
C THR A 18 -18.11 -10.34 16.78
N ALA A 19 -19.35 -10.81 16.93
CA ALA A 19 -19.71 -11.84 17.91
C ALA A 19 -18.96 -13.18 17.70
N THR A 20 -18.48 -13.44 16.49
CA THR A 20 -17.71 -14.65 16.14
C THR A 20 -16.19 -14.42 16.10
N GLY A 21 -15.72 -13.20 16.39
CA GLY A 21 -14.29 -12.86 16.41
C GLY A 21 -13.95 -11.61 15.60
N TRP A 22 -12.67 -11.42 15.33
CA TRP A 22 -12.17 -10.26 14.59
C TRP A 22 -12.19 -10.52 13.09
N LYS A 23 -12.74 -9.58 12.32
CA LYS A 23 -12.69 -9.56 10.86
C LYS A 23 -11.83 -8.41 10.36
N ILE A 24 -11.08 -8.64 9.28
CA ILE A 24 -10.33 -7.57 8.61
C ILE A 24 -11.33 -6.76 7.78
N ALA A 25 -11.60 -5.54 8.20
CA ALA A 25 -12.47 -4.61 7.47
C ALA A 25 -11.70 -3.87 6.37
N GLN A 26 -10.42 -3.58 6.62
CA GLN A 26 -9.57 -2.94 5.64
C GLN A 26 -8.11 -3.29 5.89
N TYR A 27 -7.36 -3.57 4.83
CA TYR A 27 -5.92 -3.75 4.88
C TYR A 27 -5.27 -2.84 3.84
N ASN A 28 -4.43 -1.92 4.32
CA ASN A 28 -3.66 -1.00 3.50
C ASN A 28 -2.18 -1.39 3.60
N LEU A 29 -1.57 -1.66 2.45
CA LEU A 29 -0.14 -1.83 2.33
C LEU A 29 0.47 -0.52 1.81
N SER A 30 1.21 0.16 2.67
CA SER A 30 1.93 1.39 2.30
C SER A 30 3.42 1.08 2.06
N ILE A 31 3.90 1.49 0.88
CA ILE A 31 5.30 1.37 0.47
C ILE A 31 5.89 2.80 0.42
N PRO A 32 6.79 3.17 1.36
CA PRO A 32 7.45 4.46 1.34
C PRO A 32 8.43 4.52 0.17
N ILE A 33 8.25 5.51 -0.70
CA ILE A 33 9.12 5.78 -1.85
C ILE A 33 9.97 7.02 -1.51
N PRO A 34 11.30 6.99 -1.67
CA PRO A 34 12.15 8.18 -1.56
C PRO A 34 11.68 9.28 -2.50
N ASN A 35 11.70 10.55 -2.05
CA ASN A 35 11.19 11.69 -2.81
C ASN A 35 11.82 11.83 -4.21
N ASP A 36 13.10 11.46 -4.33
CA ASP A 36 13.83 11.50 -5.61
C ASP A 36 13.24 10.54 -6.65
N LEU A 37 12.72 9.39 -6.20
CA LEU A 37 12.10 8.36 -7.04
C LEU A 37 10.60 8.59 -7.25
N ALA A 38 9.98 9.43 -6.42
CA ALA A 38 8.54 9.68 -6.47
C ALA A 38 8.09 10.29 -7.81
N LYS A 39 8.89 11.20 -8.40
CA LYS A 39 8.55 11.86 -9.68
C LYS A 39 8.47 10.87 -10.85
N GLU A 40 9.44 9.95 -10.92
CA GLU A 40 9.48 8.94 -11.97
C GLU A 40 8.30 7.97 -11.84
N LEU A 41 8.02 7.53 -10.60
CA LEU A 41 6.90 6.64 -10.31
C LEU A 41 5.55 7.27 -10.67
N VAL A 42 5.32 8.53 -10.31
CA VAL A 42 4.09 9.26 -10.65
C VAL A 42 3.91 9.35 -12.17
N THR A 43 4.99 9.57 -12.91
CA THR A 43 4.97 9.61 -14.38
C THR A 43 4.55 8.25 -14.97
N ARG A 44 5.12 7.15 -14.45
CA ARG A 44 4.78 5.78 -14.88
C ARG A 44 3.34 5.40 -14.53
N ILE A 45 2.84 5.77 -13.33
CA ILE A 45 1.45 5.49 -12.91
C ILE A 45 0.44 6.20 -13.82
N ARG A 46 0.70 7.47 -14.15
CA ARG A 46 -0.14 8.25 -15.09
C ARG A 46 -0.14 7.67 -16.49
N ALA A 47 0.97 7.11 -16.95
CA ALA A 47 1.04 6.43 -18.24
C ALA A 47 0.33 5.06 -18.24
N ALA A 48 0.29 4.38 -17.09
CA ALA A 48 -0.31 3.06 -16.93
C ALA A 48 -1.83 3.08 -16.71
N THR A 49 -2.41 4.23 -16.37
CA THR A 49 -3.85 4.38 -16.16
C THR A 49 -4.44 5.06 -17.41
N PRO A 50 -5.28 4.39 -18.23
CA PRO A 50 -6.09 5.10 -19.21
C PRO A 50 -6.96 6.10 -18.45
N ALA A 51 -7.11 7.32 -18.97
CA ALA A 51 -8.02 8.31 -18.40
C ALA A 51 -9.42 7.71 -18.15
N PRO A 52 -10.11 8.11 -17.07
CA PRO A 52 -11.43 7.61 -16.71
C PRO A 52 -12.47 7.85 -17.80
#